data_AF-A0A353R1T9-F1
#
_entry.id   AF-A0A353R1T9-F1
#
_cell.length_a   1.000
_cell.length_b   1.000
_cell.length_c   1.000
_cell.angle_alpha   90.00
_cell.angle_beta   90.00
_cell.angle_gamma   90.00
#
_symmetry.space_group_name_H-M   'P 1'
#
loop_
_entity.id
_entity.type
_entity.pdbx_description
1 polymer ?
#
loop_
_entity_poly.entity_id
_entity_poly.type
_entity_poly.pdbx_seq_one_letter_code
_entity_poly.pdbx_strand_id
1 'polypeptide(L)'
;GDEILITHLEHHSNTVPWQMVCEQTGATLKVVPITADGAVDLAAFEQLLGPKTRIFAVAHVSNALGTVNPVAEMTARARTAGAVVLIDGAQGVPHQLVDVQALDC
;
A
#
# COMPACT_ATOMS: atom_id res chain seq x y z
N GLY A 1 13.05 -5.95 -12.33
CA GLY A 1 12.06 -5.46 -13.30
C GLY A 1 11.23 -4.41 -12.60
N ASP A 2 9.97 -4.31 -12.98
CA ASP A 2 8.99 -3.51 -12.28
C ASP A 2 8.68 -4.11 -10.90
N GLU A 3 8.26 -3.25 -9.97
CA GLU A 3 7.97 -3.62 -8.58
C GLU A 3 6.54 -3.23 -8.21
N ILE A 4 5.88 -4.12 -7.47
CA ILE A 4 4.61 -3.87 -6.80
C ILE A 4 4.88 -3.81 -5.30
N LEU A 5 4.52 -2.71 -4.66
CA LEU A 5 4.75 -2.48 -3.24
C LEU A 5 3.45 -2.64 -2.46
N ILE A 6 3.47 -3.45 -1.40
CA ILE A 6 2.38 -3.65 -0.45
C ILE A 6 2.88 -3.52 0.99
N THR A 7 2.00 -3.60 1.99
CA THR A 7 2.36 -3.61 3.42
C THR A 7 2.12 -4.99 4.06
N HIS A 8 2.67 -5.25 5.25
CA HIS A 8 2.28 -6.43 6.04
C HIS A 8 0.85 -6.36 6.62
N LEU A 9 0.14 -5.24 6.45
CA LEU A 9 -1.24 -5.06 6.96
C LEU A 9 -2.32 -5.46 5.94
N GLU A 10 -1.93 -5.87 4.73
CA GLU A 10 -2.87 -6.18 3.66
C GLU A 10 -3.71 -7.43 3.95
N HIS A 11 -5.00 -7.34 3.63
CA HIS A 11 -5.84 -8.52 3.50
C HIS A 11 -5.40 -9.37 2.30
N HIS A 12 -5.72 -10.66 2.28
CA HIS A 12 -5.39 -11.54 1.16
C HIS A 12 -5.96 -11.04 -0.18
N SER A 13 -7.12 -10.40 -0.15
CA SER A 13 -7.73 -9.76 -1.33
C SER A 13 -6.88 -8.64 -1.93
N ASN A 14 -6.00 -8.01 -1.15
CA ASN A 14 -5.04 -7.00 -1.61
C ASN A 14 -3.58 -7.52 -1.58
N THR A 15 -3.38 -8.84 -1.56
CA THR A 15 -2.04 -9.49 -1.62
C THR A 15 -1.97 -10.50 -2.75
N VAL A 16 -2.88 -11.48 -2.76
CA VAL A 16 -2.87 -12.61 -3.70
C VAL A 16 -2.97 -12.17 -5.17
N PRO A 17 -3.82 -11.18 -5.54
CA PRO A 17 -3.86 -10.71 -6.93
C PRO A 17 -2.49 -10.18 -7.40
N TRP A 18 -1.75 -9.48 -6.53
CA TRP A 18 -0.43 -8.96 -6.87
C TRP A 18 0.63 -10.05 -6.98
N GLN A 19 0.55 -11.10 -6.16
CA GLN A 19 1.40 -12.29 -6.32
C GLN A 19 1.19 -12.92 -7.70
N MET A 20 -0.07 -13.11 -8.12
CA MET A 20 -0.41 -13.65 -9.44
C MET A 20 0.10 -12.77 -10.58
N VAL A 21 -0.01 -11.44 -10.46
CA VAL A 21 0.55 -10.51 -11.46
C VAL A 21 2.07 -10.63 -11.53
N CYS A 22 2.76 -10.70 -10.40
CA CYS A 22 4.21 -10.89 -10.35
C CYS A 22 4.64 -12.22 -11.00
N GLU A 23 3.91 -13.31 -10.75
CA GLU A 23 4.14 -14.61 -11.39
C GLU A 23 3.97 -14.56 -12.92
N GLN A 24 2.95 -13.84 -13.41
CA GLN A 24 2.66 -13.74 -14.85
C GLN A 24 3.60 -12.80 -15.61
N THR A 25 4.11 -11.75 -14.95
CA THR A 25 4.85 -10.67 -15.60
C THR A 25 6.35 -10.66 -15.29
N GLY A 26 6.78 -11.38 -14.24
CA GLY A 26 8.13 -11.31 -13.71
C GLY A 26 8.40 -10.04 -12.88
N ALA A 27 7.36 -9.26 -12.55
CA ALA A 27 7.48 -8.19 -11.56
C ALA A 27 7.84 -8.75 -10.18
N THR A 28 8.39 -7.90 -9.31
CA THR A 28 8.75 -8.29 -7.94
C THR A 28 7.78 -7.68 -6.95
N LEU A 29 7.19 -8.51 -6.09
CA LEU A 29 6.42 -8.05 -4.95
C LEU A 29 7.37 -7.64 -3.81
N LYS A 30 7.24 -6.40 -3.35
CA LYS A 30 7.97 -5.83 -2.21
C LYS A 30 6.97 -5.59 -1.08
N VAL A 31 7.38 -5.88 0.15
CA VAL A 31 6.49 -5.78 1.32
C VAL A 31 7.12 -4.86 2.35
N VAL A 32 6.41 -3.80 2.69
CA VAL A 32 6.81 -2.85 3.74
C VAL A 32 6.55 -3.48 5.11
N PRO A 33 7.55 -3.55 5.99
CA PRO A 33 7.37 -4.08 7.32
C PRO A 33 6.48 -3.19 8.18
N ILE A 34 6.03 -3.76 9.30
CA ILE A 34 5.34 -3.03 10.36
C ILE A 34 6.24 -2.96 11.59
N THR A 35 6.05 -1.93 12.37
CA THR A 35 6.68 -1.74 13.68
C THR A 35 5.99 -2.63 14.73
N ALA A 36 6.60 -2.76 15.91
CA ALA A 36 6.10 -3.63 16.98
C ALA A 36 4.73 -3.18 17.54
N ASP A 37 4.40 -1.90 17.41
CA ASP A 37 3.11 -1.30 17.76
C ASP A 37 2.05 -1.42 16.64
N GLY A 38 2.37 -2.10 15.54
CA GLY A 38 1.42 -2.41 14.47
C GLY A 38 1.22 -1.31 13.45
N ALA A 39 2.05 -0.26 13.45
CA ALA A 39 2.08 0.77 12.42
C ALA A 39 2.96 0.34 11.23
N VAL A 40 2.73 0.92 10.05
CA VAL A 40 3.65 0.74 8.92
C VAL A 40 4.98 1.42 9.23
N ASP A 41 6.09 0.73 8.97
CA ASP A 41 7.42 1.32 9.06
C ASP A 41 7.63 2.28 7.88
N LEU A 42 7.38 3.57 8.12
CA LEU A 42 7.52 4.62 7.12
C LEU A 42 8.98 4.79 6.65
N ALA A 43 9.97 4.50 7.48
CA ALA A 43 11.37 4.60 7.07
C ALA A 43 11.71 3.48 6.07
N ALA A 44 11.23 2.26 6.32
CA ALA A 44 11.35 1.16 5.38
C ALA A 44 10.54 1.40 4.09
N PHE A 45 9.35 2.01 4.19
CA PHE A 45 8.56 2.44 3.03
C PHE A 45 9.37 3.36 2.11
N GLU A 46 10.02 4.40 2.64
CA GLU A 46 10.85 5.31 1.84
C GLU A 46 12.01 4.61 1.13
N GLN A 47 12.62 3.61 1.77
CA GLN A 47 13.75 2.88 1.20
C GLN A 47 13.31 1.90 0.10
N LEU A 48 12.12 1.34 0.24
CA LEU A 48 11.55 0.38 -0.73
C LEU A 48 10.87 1.08 -1.90
N LEU A 49 10.35 2.28 -1.69
CA LEU A 49 9.74 3.08 -2.72
C LEU A 49 10.81 3.66 -3.65
N GLY A 50 10.65 3.45 -4.96
CA GLY A 50 11.63 3.94 -5.92
C GLY A 50 11.14 3.95 -7.35
N PRO A 51 12.02 4.30 -8.31
CA PRO A 51 11.64 4.49 -9.72
C PRO A 51 11.23 3.20 -10.44
N LYS A 52 11.36 2.04 -9.79
CA LYS A 52 10.87 0.74 -10.29
C LYS A 52 9.48 0.40 -9.78
N THR A 53 8.99 1.09 -8.75
CA THR A 53 7.65 0.89 -8.20
C THR A 53 6.63 1.37 -9.24
N ARG A 54 5.80 0.45 -9.74
CA ARG A 54 4.72 0.77 -10.68
C ARG A 54 3.37 0.85 -9.99
N ILE A 55 3.18 0.04 -8.96
CA ILE A 55 1.96 -0.02 -8.17
C ILE A 55 2.34 0.00 -6.70
N PHE A 56 1.65 0.84 -5.93
CA PHE A 56 1.64 0.79 -4.48
C PHE A 56 0.20 0.50 -4.02
N ALA A 57 -0.02 -0.65 -3.38
CA ALA A 57 -1.32 -1.04 -2.87
C ALA A 57 -1.30 -1.10 -1.33
N VAL A 58 -2.25 -0.42 -0.70
CA VAL A 58 -2.25 -0.25 0.76
C VAL A 58 -3.66 -0.25 1.34
N ALA A 59 -3.87 -0.93 2.46
CA ALA A 59 -5.10 -0.84 3.22
C ALA A 59 -5.22 0.54 3.88
N HIS A 60 -6.40 1.17 3.78
CA HIS A 60 -6.66 2.41 4.54
C HIS A 60 -6.70 2.11 6.04
N VAL A 61 -7.39 1.04 6.42
CA VAL A 61 -7.47 0.55 7.80
C VAL A 61 -7.24 -0.96 7.79
N SER A 62 -6.32 -1.45 8.61
CA SER A 62 -6.08 -2.89 8.76
C SER A 62 -7.31 -3.57 9.37
N ASN A 63 -7.78 -4.65 8.75
CA ASN A 63 -8.88 -5.44 9.30
C ASN A 63 -8.48 -6.27 10.54
N ALA A 64 -7.19 -6.56 10.70
CA ALA A 64 -6.69 -7.40 11.79
C ALA A 64 -6.28 -6.56 13.01
N LEU A 65 -5.55 -5.45 12.79
CA LEU A 65 -5.02 -4.62 13.86
C LEU A 65 -5.84 -3.33 14.10
N GLY A 66 -6.69 -2.93 13.16
CA GLY A 66 -7.39 -1.64 13.22
C GLY A 66 -6.49 -0.43 12.95
N THR A 67 -5.20 -0.63 12.64
CA THR A 67 -4.26 0.43 12.29
C THR A 67 -4.78 1.27 11.14
N VAL A 68 -4.89 2.58 11.35
CA VAL A 68 -5.19 3.57 10.31
C VAL A 68 -3.88 4.01 9.67
N ASN A 69 -3.69 3.69 8.40
CA ASN A 69 -2.48 4.09 7.68
C ASN A 69 -2.55 5.56 7.24
N PRO A 70 -1.44 6.30 7.23
CA PRO A 70 -1.38 7.69 6.73
C PRO A 70 -1.42 7.72 5.19
N VAL A 71 -2.51 7.20 4.59
CA VAL A 71 -2.59 6.92 3.15
C VAL A 71 -2.47 8.15 2.28
N ALA A 72 -2.87 9.34 2.75
CA ALA A 72 -2.68 10.59 2.00
C ALA A 72 -1.19 10.90 1.80
N GLU A 73 -0.39 10.78 2.87
CA GLU A 73 1.06 10.99 2.81
C GLU A 73 1.72 9.92 1.93
N MET A 74 1.39 8.65 2.17
CA MET A 74 1.97 7.55 1.40
C MET A 74 1.63 7.64 -0.09
N THR A 75 0.40 8.09 -0.42
CA THR A 75 -0.04 8.29 -1.81
C THR A 75 0.76 9.40 -2.48
N ALA A 76 0.91 10.56 -1.85
CA ALA A 76 1.68 11.67 -2.40
C ALA A 76 3.14 11.27 -2.71
N ARG A 77 3.76 10.49 -1.81
CA ARG A 77 5.12 9.98 -2.01
C ARG A 77 5.20 8.95 -3.13
N ALA A 78 4.28 7.98 -3.16
CA ALA A 78 4.22 6.96 -4.21
C ALA A 78 3.97 7.56 -5.60
N ARG A 79 3.08 8.56 -5.71
CA ARG A 79 2.84 9.33 -6.93
C ARG A 79 4.10 10.06 -7.40
N THR A 80 4.85 10.66 -6.47
CA THR A 80 6.13 11.33 -6.78
C THR A 80 7.17 10.34 -7.35
N ALA A 81 7.15 9.09 -6.90
CA ALA A 81 7.98 8.01 -7.45
C ALA A 81 7.45 7.46 -8.80
N GLY A 82 6.30 7.94 -9.28
CA GLY A 82 5.67 7.52 -10.53
C GLY A 82 4.79 6.28 -10.41
N ALA A 83 4.45 5.84 -9.20
CA ALA A 83 3.59 4.69 -8.97
C ALA A 83 2.10 5.07 -9.06
N VAL A 84 1.29 4.13 -9.57
CA VAL A 84 -0.16 4.14 -9.40
C VAL A 84 -0.48 3.64 -7.99
N VAL A 85 -1.42 4.27 -7.31
CA VAL A 85 -1.80 3.93 -5.94
C VAL A 85 -3.17 3.27 -5.91
N LEU A 86 -3.28 2.15 -5.19
CA LEU A 86 -4.55 1.49 -4.89
C LEU A 86 -4.75 1.49 -3.37
N ILE A 87 -5.86 2.05 -2.91
CA ILE A 87 -6.23 2.04 -1.49
C ILE A 87 -7.35 1.01 -1.26
N ASP A 88 -7.09 -0.01 -0.45
CA ASP A 88 -8.15 -0.89 0.05
C ASP A 88 -8.93 -0.16 1.16
N GLY A 89 -10.08 0.36 0.77
CA GLY A 89 -10.99 1.11 1.64
C GLY A 89 -11.99 0.25 2.41
N ALA A 90 -11.92 -1.10 2.37
CA ALA A 90 -12.96 -1.98 2.89
C ALA A 90 -13.29 -1.73 4.38
N GLN A 91 -12.28 -1.45 5.19
CA GLN A 91 -12.46 -1.05 6.60
C GLN A 91 -12.46 0.46 6.80
N GLY A 92 -11.90 1.25 5.87
CA GLY A 92 -11.86 2.70 6.00
C GLY A 92 -13.24 3.34 5.81
N VAL A 93 -13.89 3.09 4.67
CA VAL A 93 -15.15 3.76 4.29
C VAL A 93 -16.30 3.55 5.31
N PRO A 94 -16.47 2.37 5.92
CA PRO A 94 -17.54 2.18 6.92
C PRO A 94 -17.28 2.87 8.27
N HIS A 95 -16.01 3.18 8.60
CA HIS A 95 -15.62 3.62 9.94
C HIS A 95 -15.17 5.09 10.01
N GLN A 96 -14.97 5.75 8.87
CA GLN A 96 -14.56 7.15 8.81
C GLN A 96 -15.03 7.81 7.50
N LEU A 97 -15.10 9.14 7.51
CA LEU A 97 -15.34 9.91 6.29
C LEU A 97 -14.11 9.80 5.38
N VAL A 98 -14.35 9.52 4.10
CA VAL A 98 -13.30 9.37 3.09
C VAL A 98 -13.59 10.29 1.92
N ASP A 99 -12.64 11.14 1.59
CA ASP A 99 -12.62 11.97 0.37
C ASP A 99 -11.54 11.44 -0.57
N VAL A 100 -11.95 10.71 -1.60
CA VAL A 100 -11.02 10.10 -2.55
C VAL A 100 -10.29 11.11 -3.43
N GLN A 101 -10.85 12.32 -3.62
CA GLN A 101 -10.17 13.38 -4.36
C GLN A 101 -9.06 13.99 -3.52
N ALA A 102 -9.29 14.16 -2.23
CA ALA A 102 -8.25 14.59 -1.29
C ALA A 102 -7.13 13.56 -1.11
N LEU A 103 -7.43 12.26 -1.29
CA LEU A 103 -6.44 11.19 -1.23
C LEU A 103 -5.60 11.03 -2.50
N ASP A 104 -6.03 11.61 -3.63
CA ASP A 104 -5.34 11.53 -4.94
C ASP A 104 -4.99 10.09 -5.38
N CYS A 105 -5.89 9.13 -5.11
CA CYS A 105 -5.74 7.71 -5.43
C CYS A 105 -6.56 7.29 -6.66
#